data_AF-A0A7C1RV46-F1
#
_entry.id   AF-A0A7C1RV46-F1
#
_cell.length_a   1.000
_cell.length_b   1.000
_cell.length_c   1.000
_cell.angle_alpha   90.00
_cell.angle_beta   90.00
_cell.angle_gamma   90.00
#
_symmetry.space_group_name_H-M   'P 1'
#
loop_
_entity.id
_entity.type
_entity.pdbx_description
1 polymer ?
#
loop_
_entity_poly.entity_id
_entity_poly.type
_entity_poly.pdbx_seq_one_letter_code
_entity_poly.pdbx_strand_id
1 'polypeptide(L)'
;FQKALTAIWDFINKMNKYIDVTAPWVLAKKKSSQKQLAAVINNLLEGLRIVSGLLYPVMPDTAMTMQKHLGLDPEKPFYHLERLKAWKKIPPGNVLPKSIILFPRIDTKKDNTPHGDIVDSDASTSIIKPEITLETFNKVDLRVATVLRVDTVPKAKKLLKLEIDIGEKRTIVAGIAENYTSEDLIGRQIIVVVNLKPAKILGIVSQGMMLAAVEKNDPVVATLDKKVKPGAPIR
;
A
#
# COMPACT_ATOMS: atom_id res chain seq x y z
N PHE A 1 -5.94 23.79 21.26
CA PHE A 1 -5.94 22.74 20.22
C PHE A 1 -5.59 21.36 20.75
N GLN A 2 -4.47 21.17 21.46
CA GLN A 2 -4.05 19.85 21.97
C GLN A 2 -5.12 19.12 22.81
N LYS A 3 -5.71 19.76 23.83
CA LYS A 3 -6.76 19.14 24.67
C LYS A 3 -7.98 18.68 23.88
N ALA A 4 -8.37 19.44 22.85
CA ALA A 4 -9.50 19.07 21.99
C ALA A 4 -9.16 17.85 21.13
N LEU A 5 -7.94 17.79 20.58
CA LEU A 5 -7.47 16.63 19.82
C LEU A 5 -7.36 15.38 20.71
N THR A 6 -6.88 15.51 21.95
CA THR A 6 -6.88 14.42 22.94
C THR A 6 -8.29 13.91 23.19
N ALA A 7 -9.27 14.79 23.38
CA ALA A 7 -10.66 14.38 23.58
C ALA A 7 -11.26 13.64 22.36
N ILE A 8 -10.87 14.04 21.14
CA ILE A 8 -11.25 13.32 19.91
C ILE A 8 -10.63 11.92 19.89
N TRP A 9 -9.33 11.80 20.22
CA TRP A 9 -8.65 10.51 20.31
C TRP A 9 -9.24 9.59 21.38
N ASP A 10 -9.62 10.13 22.55
CA ASP A 10 -10.31 9.37 23.59
C ASP A 10 -11.66 8.84 23.11
N PHE A 11 -12.39 9.62 22.30
CA PHE A 11 -13.63 9.17 21.69
C PHE A 11 -13.39 8.03 20.67
N ILE A 12 -12.36 8.14 19.82
CA ILE A 12 -11.96 7.09 18.88
C ILE A 12 -11.58 5.80 19.65
N ASN A 13 -10.81 5.91 20.74
CA ASN A 13 -10.44 4.77 21.58
C ASN A 13 -11.65 4.08 22.21
N LYS A 14 -12.66 4.85 22.63
CA LYS A 14 -13.94 4.29 23.12
C LYS A 14 -14.69 3.53 22.03
N MET A 15 -14.69 4.04 20.79
CA MET A 15 -15.27 3.34 19.65
C MET A 15 -14.53 2.03 19.34
N ASN A 16 -13.19 2.04 19.36
CA ASN A 16 -12.39 0.83 19.18
C ASN A 16 -12.71 -0.22 20.25
N LYS A 17 -12.77 0.19 21.52
CA LYS A 17 -13.19 -0.70 22.61
C LYS A 17 -14.61 -1.23 22.43
N TYR A 18 -15.51 -0.43 21.88
CA TYR A 18 -16.87 -0.88 21.55
C TYR A 18 -16.87 -1.97 20.48
N ILE A 19 -16.01 -1.87 19.45
CA ILE A 19 -15.82 -2.92 18.44
C ILE A 19 -15.33 -4.21 19.10
N ASP A 20 -14.32 -4.12 19.97
CA ASP A 20 -13.74 -5.30 20.64
C ASP A 20 -14.76 -6.03 21.52
N VAL A 21 -15.55 -5.28 22.31
CA VAL A 21 -16.56 -5.85 23.22
C VAL A 21 -17.76 -6.41 22.46
N THR A 22 -18.20 -5.74 21.40
CA THR A 22 -19.38 -6.18 20.62
C THR A 22 -19.06 -7.27 19.61
N ALA A 23 -17.79 -7.42 19.22
CA ALA A 23 -17.27 -8.41 18.29
C ALA A 23 -18.20 -8.62 17.07
N PRO A 24 -18.41 -7.59 16.22
CA PRO A 24 -19.42 -7.63 15.15
C PRO A 24 -19.21 -8.78 14.16
N TRP A 25 -17.97 -9.25 13.97
CA TRP A 25 -17.66 -10.43 13.15
C TRP A 25 -18.23 -11.74 13.71
N VAL A 26 -18.45 -11.84 15.02
CA VAL A 26 -19.14 -12.97 15.66
C VAL A 26 -20.65 -12.84 15.49
N LEU A 27 -21.18 -11.63 15.69
CA LEU A 27 -22.61 -11.35 15.52
C LEU A 27 -23.06 -11.57 14.06
N ALA A 28 -22.20 -11.26 13.08
CA ALA A 28 -22.45 -11.49 11.66
C ALA A 28 -22.62 -12.97 11.29
N LYS A 29 -22.03 -13.90 12.06
CA LYS A 29 -22.18 -15.35 11.83
C LYS A 29 -23.52 -15.90 12.30
N LYS A 30 -24.25 -15.19 13.18
CA LYS A 30 -25.52 -15.64 13.77
C LYS A 30 -26.69 -14.89 13.15
N LYS A 31 -27.56 -15.59 12.41
CA LYS A 31 -28.78 -14.99 11.81
C LYS A 31 -29.72 -14.38 12.86
N SER A 32 -29.79 -14.95 14.07
CA SER A 32 -30.60 -14.43 15.18
C SER A 32 -30.11 -13.09 15.74
N SER A 33 -28.83 -12.75 15.54
CA SER A 33 -28.21 -11.52 16.06
C SER A 33 -28.21 -10.37 15.05
N GLN A 34 -28.89 -10.49 13.91
CA GLN A 34 -28.86 -9.46 12.87
C GLN A 34 -29.35 -8.09 13.33
N LYS A 35 -30.39 -8.02 14.17
CA LYS A 35 -30.87 -6.74 14.74
C LYS A 35 -29.81 -6.07 15.61
N GLN A 36 -29.09 -6.87 16.40
CA GLN A 36 -28.02 -6.38 17.26
C GLN A 36 -26.80 -5.93 16.43
N LEU A 37 -26.43 -6.68 15.40
CA LEU A 37 -25.39 -6.28 14.45
C LEU A 37 -25.74 -4.96 13.78
N ALA A 38 -26.95 -4.80 13.28
CA ALA A 38 -27.40 -3.56 12.65
C ALA A 38 -27.31 -2.36 13.61
N ALA A 39 -27.69 -2.53 14.88
CA ALA A 39 -27.55 -1.49 15.89
C ALA A 39 -26.08 -1.13 16.17
N VAL A 40 -25.21 -2.14 16.27
CA VAL A 40 -23.76 -1.96 16.50
C VAL A 40 -23.12 -1.21 15.32
N ILE A 41 -23.39 -1.64 14.09
CA ILE A 41 -22.84 -1.00 12.88
C ILE A 41 -23.36 0.44 12.74
N ASN A 42 -24.66 0.67 12.99
CA ASN A 42 -25.23 2.01 12.95
C ASN A 42 -24.55 2.95 13.97
N ASN A 43 -24.34 2.48 15.20
CA ASN A 43 -23.65 3.27 16.23
C ASN A 43 -22.21 3.61 15.83
N LEU A 44 -21.49 2.69 15.17
CA LEU A 44 -20.13 2.91 14.69
C LEU A 44 -20.09 3.94 13.56
N LEU A 45 -20.97 3.82 12.58
CA LEU A 45 -21.08 4.78 11.48
C LEU A 45 -21.41 6.18 12.00
N GLU A 46 -22.31 6.26 12.98
CA GLU A 46 -22.69 7.55 13.58
C GLU A 46 -21.54 8.17 14.37
N GLY A 47 -20.75 7.35 15.08
CA GLY A 47 -19.52 7.80 15.71
C GLY A 47 -18.50 8.34 14.71
N LEU A 48 -18.31 7.66 13.57
CA LEU A 48 -17.40 8.12 12.50
C LEU A 48 -17.86 9.45 11.89
N ARG A 49 -19.17 9.66 11.74
CA ARG A 49 -19.74 10.94 11.29
C ARG A 49 -19.36 12.06 12.26
N ILE A 50 -19.48 11.84 13.56
CA ILE A 50 -19.13 12.85 14.57
C ILE A 50 -17.63 13.13 14.56
N VAL A 51 -16.79 12.08 14.50
CA VAL A 51 -15.33 12.22 14.42
C VAL A 51 -14.93 13.09 13.23
N SER A 52 -15.50 12.84 12.04
CA SER A 52 -15.16 13.62 10.85
C SER A 52 -15.46 15.11 11.02
N GLY A 53 -16.59 15.49 11.63
CA GLY A 53 -16.91 16.90 11.88
C GLY A 53 -16.03 17.55 12.94
N LEU A 54 -15.67 16.81 14.00
CA LEU A 54 -14.76 17.31 15.03
C LEU A 54 -13.32 17.43 14.53
N LEU A 55 -12.92 16.61 13.57
CA LEU A 55 -11.58 16.60 12.99
C LEU A 55 -11.40 17.70 11.93
N TYR A 56 -12.48 18.18 11.31
CA TYR A 56 -12.44 19.17 10.22
C TYR A 56 -11.58 20.42 10.49
N PRO A 57 -11.60 21.06 11.68
CA PRO A 57 -10.76 22.24 11.95
C PRO A 57 -9.25 21.96 11.95
N VAL A 58 -8.83 20.70 12.00
CA VAL A 58 -7.43 20.28 12.06
C VAL A 58 -7.01 19.50 10.82
N MET A 59 -7.88 18.64 10.28
CA MET A 59 -7.64 17.84 9.07
C MET A 59 -8.88 17.88 8.15
N PRO A 60 -9.06 18.95 7.36
CA PRO A 60 -10.24 19.10 6.50
C PRO A 60 -10.32 18.01 5.42
N ASP A 61 -9.20 17.66 4.79
CA ASP A 61 -9.16 16.65 3.71
C ASP A 61 -9.58 15.26 4.22
N THR A 62 -9.04 14.85 5.36
CA THR A 62 -9.42 13.58 6.01
C THR A 62 -10.90 13.61 6.41
N ALA A 63 -11.38 14.71 6.97
CA ALA A 63 -12.77 14.86 7.37
C ALA A 63 -13.75 14.76 6.18
N MET A 64 -13.47 15.43 5.07
CA MET A 64 -14.27 15.34 3.84
C MET A 64 -14.24 13.94 3.24
N THR A 65 -13.06 13.32 3.24
CA THR A 65 -12.86 11.94 2.81
C THR A 65 -13.72 10.98 3.64
N MET A 66 -13.72 11.12 4.97
CA MET A 66 -14.59 10.33 5.86
C MET A 66 -16.07 10.53 5.53
N GLN A 67 -16.53 11.76 5.30
CA GLN A 67 -17.93 12.04 4.92
C GLN A 67 -18.32 11.34 3.62
N LYS A 68 -17.48 11.45 2.58
CA LYS A 68 -17.69 10.76 1.29
C LYS A 68 -17.80 9.25 1.46
N HIS A 69 -16.96 8.65 2.30
CA HIS A 69 -16.98 7.20 2.56
C HIS A 69 -18.10 6.75 3.51
N LEU A 70 -18.72 7.68 4.24
CA LEU A 70 -20.00 7.45 4.93
C LEU A 70 -21.21 7.61 3.99
N GLY A 71 -20.97 7.89 2.71
CA GLY A 71 -21.99 8.17 1.70
C GLY A 71 -22.73 9.49 1.96
N LEU A 72 -22.13 10.40 2.71
CA LEU A 72 -22.67 11.72 3.02
C LEU A 72 -22.04 12.76 2.11
N ASP A 73 -22.75 13.87 1.91
CA ASP A 73 -22.32 14.97 1.05
C ASP A 73 -21.27 15.84 1.78
N PRO A 74 -20.00 15.86 1.30
CA PRO A 74 -18.92 16.61 1.92
C PRO A 74 -19.05 18.13 1.73
N GLU A 75 -19.85 18.60 0.76
CA GLU A 75 -20.05 20.02 0.47
C GLU A 75 -20.98 20.71 1.50
N LYS A 76 -21.77 19.91 2.23
CA LYS A 76 -22.62 20.44 3.31
C LYS A 76 -21.76 20.73 4.54
N PRO A 77 -22.11 21.76 5.34
CA PRO A 77 -21.31 22.09 6.52
C PRO A 77 -21.60 21.10 7.66
N PHE A 78 -20.95 19.95 7.61
CA PHE A 78 -21.10 18.83 8.55
C PHE A 78 -20.37 19.08 9.88
N TYR A 79 -19.47 20.06 9.92
CA TYR A 79 -18.65 20.44 11.06
C TYR A 79 -19.35 21.39 12.07
N HIS A 80 -20.56 21.86 11.78
CA HIS A 80 -21.31 22.67 12.75
C HIS A 80 -21.71 21.86 13.98
N LEU A 81 -21.40 22.37 15.17
CA LEU A 81 -21.66 21.71 16.46
C LEU A 81 -23.13 21.33 16.67
N GLU A 82 -24.07 22.14 16.18
CA GLU A 82 -25.51 21.86 16.26
C GLU A 82 -25.90 20.58 15.48
N ARG A 83 -25.19 20.27 14.39
CA ARG A 83 -25.39 19.03 13.62
C ARG A 83 -24.65 17.83 14.22
N LEU A 84 -23.57 18.07 14.96
CA LEU A 84 -22.79 17.02 15.60
C LEU A 84 -23.44 16.51 16.90
N LYS A 85 -24.16 17.38 17.61
CA LYS A 85 -24.94 17.00 18.82
C LYS A 85 -26.12 16.08 18.51
N ALA A 86 -26.64 16.11 17.29
CA ALA A 86 -27.78 15.29 16.89
C ALA A 86 -27.32 13.86 16.53
N TRP A 87 -27.87 12.84 17.19
CA TRP A 87 -27.63 11.43 16.88
C TRP A 87 -28.61 10.90 15.82
N LYS A 88 -28.27 9.82 15.11
CA LYS A 88 -29.09 9.16 14.06
C LYS A 88 -29.39 10.04 12.85
N LYS A 89 -28.37 10.68 12.27
CA LYS A 89 -28.52 11.52 11.07
C LYS A 89 -28.06 10.82 9.78
N ILE A 90 -27.50 9.61 9.85
CA ILE A 90 -27.27 8.80 8.66
C ILE A 90 -28.61 8.22 8.17
N PRO A 91 -29.03 8.50 6.92
CA PRO A 91 -30.26 7.96 6.36
C PRO A 91 -30.14 6.44 6.13
N PRO A 92 -31.18 5.65 6.47
CA PRO A 92 -31.18 4.21 6.18
C PRO A 92 -31.21 3.96 4.67
N GLY A 93 -30.51 2.92 4.20
CA GLY A 93 -30.47 2.53 2.79
C GLY A 93 -29.34 3.16 1.97
N ASN A 94 -28.44 3.90 2.61
CA ASN A 94 -27.28 4.47 1.92
C ASN A 94 -26.26 3.38 1.55
N VAL A 95 -25.76 3.40 0.31
CA VAL A 95 -24.70 2.48 -0.13
C VAL A 95 -23.35 3.06 0.25
N LEU A 96 -22.65 2.38 1.14
CA LEU A 96 -21.31 2.80 1.56
C LEU A 96 -20.29 2.45 0.47
N PRO A 97 -19.48 3.43 0.01
CA PRO A 97 -18.33 3.15 -0.85
C PRO A 97 -17.34 2.18 -0.18
N LYS A 98 -16.48 1.54 -0.97
CA LYS A 98 -15.41 0.68 -0.43
C LYS A 98 -14.58 1.45 0.61
N SER A 99 -14.25 0.79 1.72
CA SER A 99 -13.42 1.36 2.77
C SER A 99 -12.02 1.68 2.24
N ILE A 100 -11.48 2.82 2.64
CA ILE A 100 -10.12 3.25 2.32
C ILE A 100 -9.28 3.38 3.59
N ILE A 101 -7.97 3.33 3.43
CA ILE A 101 -7.02 3.62 4.50
C ILE A 101 -6.90 5.14 4.62
N LEU A 102 -7.37 5.71 5.73
CA LEU A 102 -7.34 7.16 5.97
C LEU A 102 -5.95 7.67 6.33
N PHE A 103 -5.17 6.85 7.03
CA PHE A 103 -3.81 7.18 7.46
C PHE A 103 -2.90 5.99 7.16
N PRO A 104 -2.22 5.98 6.00
CA PRO A 104 -1.14 5.04 5.74
C PRO A 104 -0.10 5.14 6.86
N ARG A 105 0.45 4.00 7.29
CA ARG A 105 1.50 4.02 8.31
C ARG A 105 2.69 4.82 7.77
N ILE A 106 3.16 5.78 8.56
CA ILE A 106 4.39 6.49 8.26
C ILE A 106 5.52 5.54 8.64
N ASP A 107 6.12 4.90 7.63
CA ASP A 107 7.33 4.12 7.85
C ASP A 107 8.49 5.07 8.16
N THR A 108 9.02 5.00 9.38
CA THR A 108 10.12 5.83 9.89
C THR A 108 11.49 5.43 9.31
N LYS A 109 11.51 5.10 8.01
CA LYS A 109 12.73 4.93 7.22
C LYS A 109 12.70 5.84 6.00
N LYS A 110 13.12 7.09 6.24
CA LYS A 110 13.62 8.09 5.28
C LYS A 110 12.62 8.56 4.21
N ASP A 111 11.85 9.58 4.57
CA ASP A 111 11.48 10.66 3.65
C ASP A 111 12.75 11.43 3.22
N ASN A 112 13.37 10.95 2.15
CA ASN A 112 13.48 11.71 0.92
C ASN A 112 12.90 10.76 -0.12
N THR A 113 11.62 10.96 -0.41
CA THR A 113 10.83 10.18 -1.37
C THR A 113 11.42 10.21 -2.78
N PRO A 114 11.08 9.24 -3.65
CA PRO A 114 10.00 8.26 -3.49
C PRO A 114 10.46 6.79 -3.64
N HIS A 115 10.21 5.98 -2.61
CA HIS A 115 10.04 4.53 -2.73
C HIS A 115 8.55 4.30 -2.39
N GLY A 116 7.73 3.64 -3.20
CA GLY A 116 8.08 2.47 -3.98
C GLY A 116 8.23 1.29 -3.03
N ASP A 117 7.14 0.91 -2.36
CA ASP A 117 7.04 -0.40 -1.76
C ASP A 117 5.85 -1.15 -2.34
N ILE A 118 6.16 -2.37 -2.72
CA ILE A 118 5.38 -3.34 -3.47
C ILE A 118 4.12 -3.66 -2.68
N VAL A 119 2.99 -3.16 -3.16
CA VAL A 119 1.67 -3.64 -2.77
C VAL A 119 1.37 -4.82 -3.69
N ASP A 120 1.24 -6.01 -3.11
CA ASP A 120 0.51 -7.13 -3.72
C ASP A 120 -0.88 -6.57 -4.10
N SER A 121 -1.08 -6.20 -5.36
CA SER A 121 -2.34 -5.63 -5.85
C SER A 121 -2.70 -6.23 -7.20
N ASP A 122 -3.72 -7.08 -7.15
CA ASP A 122 -4.52 -7.52 -8.28
C ASP A 122 -4.80 -6.38 -9.27
N ALA A 123 -4.55 -6.69 -10.55
CA ALA A 123 -5.12 -6.06 -11.74
C ALA A 123 -5.20 -4.51 -11.73
N SER A 124 -4.10 -3.85 -12.10
CA SER A 124 -4.13 -2.41 -12.43
C SER A 124 -4.10 -2.19 -13.94
N THR A 125 -5.27 -1.98 -14.53
CA THR A 125 -5.39 -1.27 -15.79
C THR A 125 -4.99 0.19 -15.54
N SER A 126 -3.74 0.50 -15.88
CA SER A 126 -3.04 1.80 -15.97
C SER A 126 -3.77 3.07 -15.51
N ILE A 127 -3.48 3.53 -14.29
CA ILE A 127 -3.43 4.98 -13.99
C ILE A 127 -2.01 5.42 -14.32
N ILE A 128 -1.85 6.24 -15.37
CA ILE A 128 -0.55 6.80 -15.75
C ILE A 128 -0.07 7.72 -14.61
N LYS A 129 1.16 7.51 -14.13
CA LYS A 129 1.76 8.37 -13.10
C LYS A 129 1.97 9.80 -13.65
N PRO A 130 2.04 10.83 -12.79
CA PRO A 130 2.37 12.19 -13.23
C PRO A 130 3.66 12.25 -14.05
N GLU A 131 3.74 13.21 -14.96
CA GLU A 131 4.91 13.44 -15.81
C GLU A 131 6.16 13.72 -14.96
N ILE A 132 7.30 13.17 -15.38
CA ILE A 132 8.60 13.43 -14.78
C ILE A 132 9.54 14.04 -15.82
N THR A 133 10.54 14.79 -15.37
CA THR A 133 11.58 15.34 -16.24
C THR A 133 12.58 14.26 -16.66
N LEU A 134 13.21 14.45 -17.83
CA LEU A 134 14.31 13.59 -18.29
C LEU A 134 15.48 13.55 -17.29
N GLU A 135 15.75 14.65 -16.60
CA GLU A 135 16.75 14.70 -15.53
C GLU A 135 16.42 13.73 -14.39
N THR A 136 15.14 13.56 -14.06
CA THR A 136 14.70 12.63 -13.03
C THR A 136 14.93 11.19 -13.49
N PHE A 137 14.69 10.88 -14.76
CA PHE A 137 15.00 9.57 -15.34
C PHE A 137 16.51 9.30 -15.34
N ASN A 138 17.33 10.27 -15.75
CA ASN A 138 18.79 10.15 -15.75
C ASN A 138 19.42 9.97 -14.36
N LYS A 139 18.70 10.30 -13.28
CA LYS A 139 19.13 9.99 -11.91
C LYS A 139 19.04 8.50 -11.58
N VAL A 140 18.29 7.71 -12.35
CA VAL A 140 18.15 6.27 -12.14
C VAL A 140 19.19 5.55 -12.99
N ASP A 141 20.12 4.82 -12.37
CA ASP A 141 21.13 4.03 -13.09
C ASP A 141 20.54 2.65 -13.40
N LEU A 142 20.04 2.52 -14.63
CA LEU A 142 19.52 1.28 -15.20
C LEU A 142 20.63 0.58 -15.99
N ARG A 143 20.88 -0.69 -15.70
CA ARG A 143 21.88 -1.50 -16.41
C ARG A 143 21.37 -2.86 -16.78
N VAL A 144 22.01 -3.42 -17.80
CA VAL A 144 21.83 -4.82 -18.18
C VAL A 144 22.70 -5.70 -17.28
N ALA A 145 22.07 -6.69 -16.67
CA ALA A 145 22.74 -7.68 -15.84
C ALA A 145 22.61 -9.08 -16.46
N THR A 146 23.63 -9.91 -16.28
CA THR A 146 23.55 -11.34 -16.59
C THR A 146 23.45 -12.13 -15.30
N VAL A 147 22.44 -13.00 -15.19
CA VAL A 147 22.29 -13.85 -14.00
C VAL A 147 23.33 -14.97 -14.03
N LEU A 148 24.16 -15.04 -12.98
CA LEU A 148 25.19 -16.07 -12.84
C LEU A 148 24.69 -17.26 -12.02
N ARG A 149 23.95 -16.99 -10.94
CA ARG A 149 23.48 -18.00 -9.99
C ARG A 149 22.16 -17.60 -9.39
N VAL A 150 21.31 -18.60 -9.11
CA VAL A 150 20.05 -18.43 -8.40
C VAL A 150 19.99 -19.40 -7.23
N ASP A 151 19.73 -18.88 -6.04
CA ASP A 151 19.51 -19.65 -4.82
C ASP A 151 18.11 -19.35 -4.26
N THR A 152 17.48 -20.34 -3.64
CA THR A 152 16.22 -20.13 -2.91
C THR A 152 16.48 -19.48 -1.56
N VAL A 153 15.58 -18.61 -1.11
CA VAL A 153 15.71 -17.94 0.19
C VAL A 153 15.05 -18.77 1.29
N PRO A 154 15.79 -19.19 2.34
CA PRO A 154 15.21 -19.91 3.46
C PRO A 154 14.12 -19.07 4.14
N LYS A 155 12.95 -19.68 4.39
CA LYS A 155 11.76 -19.03 5.01
C LYS A 155 10.97 -18.07 4.10
N ALA A 156 11.26 -17.97 2.80
CA ALA A 156 10.42 -17.21 1.87
C ALA A 156 10.23 -17.92 0.53
N LYS A 157 9.05 -18.54 0.37
CA LYS A 157 8.68 -19.30 -0.84
C LYS A 157 8.56 -18.42 -2.11
N LYS A 158 8.37 -17.11 -1.95
CA LYS A 158 8.21 -16.16 -3.06
C LYS A 158 9.52 -15.51 -3.53
N LEU A 159 10.63 -15.69 -2.81
CA LEU A 159 11.87 -14.94 -3.05
C LEU A 159 12.99 -15.84 -3.59
N LEU A 160 13.66 -15.35 -4.62
CA LEU A 160 14.91 -15.88 -5.15
C LEU A 160 16.05 -14.91 -4.86
N LYS A 161 17.21 -15.44 -4.48
CA LYS A 161 18.47 -14.70 -4.38
C LYS A 161 19.23 -14.92 -5.68
N LEU A 162 19.56 -13.86 -6.38
CA LEU A 162 20.30 -13.91 -7.63
C LEU A 162 21.68 -13.27 -7.45
N GLU A 163 22.71 -13.97 -7.91
CA GLU A 163 24.03 -13.38 -8.17
C GLU A 163 24.04 -12.93 -9.63
N ILE A 164 24.26 -11.64 -9.85
CA ILE A 164 24.21 -11.00 -11.16
C ILE A 164 25.55 -10.35 -11.51
N ASP A 165 25.87 -10.30 -12.79
CA ASP A 165 27.02 -9.60 -13.35
C ASP A 165 26.58 -8.35 -14.11
N ILE A 166 27.08 -7.20 -13.68
CA ILE A 166 26.93 -5.90 -14.34
C ILE A 166 28.30 -5.31 -14.75
N GLY A 167 29.31 -6.16 -14.95
CA GLY A 167 30.73 -5.79 -14.96
C GLY A 167 31.39 -5.92 -13.57
N GLU A 168 30.56 -6.04 -12.53
CA GLU A 168 30.92 -6.50 -11.20
C GLU A 168 29.82 -7.43 -10.67
N LYS A 169 30.19 -8.33 -9.77
CA LYS A 169 29.25 -9.25 -9.13
C LYS A 169 28.43 -8.55 -8.07
N ARG A 170 27.11 -8.64 -8.15
CA ARG A 170 26.19 -8.14 -7.12
C ARG A 170 25.15 -9.19 -6.75
N THR A 171 24.66 -9.08 -5.51
CA THR A 171 23.52 -9.88 -5.05
C THR A 171 22.25 -9.06 -5.09
N ILE A 172 21.20 -9.61 -5.70
CA ILE A 172 19.84 -9.07 -5.65
C ILE A 172 18.88 -10.12 -5.13
N VAL A 173 17.76 -9.69 -4.56
CA VAL A 173 16.65 -10.56 -4.14
C VAL A 173 15.42 -10.17 -4.94
N ALA A 174 14.80 -11.13 -5.64
CA ALA A 174 13.64 -10.91 -6.48
C ALA A 174 12.45 -11.78 -6.06
N GLY A 175 11.25 -11.20 -6.07
CA GLY A 175 10.00 -11.86 -5.68
C GLY A 175 9.32 -12.61 -6.81
N ILE A 176 10.06 -13.45 -7.54
CA ILE A 176 9.59 -14.11 -8.77
C ILE A 176 9.63 -15.65 -8.70
N ALA A 177 9.78 -16.21 -7.49
CA ALA A 177 9.97 -17.64 -7.29
C ALA A 177 8.75 -18.50 -7.70
N GLU A 178 7.56 -17.90 -7.82
CA GLU A 178 6.34 -18.59 -8.23
C GLU A 178 6.26 -18.77 -9.76
N ASN A 179 7.04 -17.99 -10.53
CA ASN A 179 6.90 -17.88 -11.99
C ASN A 179 8.17 -18.30 -12.74
N TYR A 180 9.32 -18.31 -12.08
CA TYR A 180 10.59 -18.69 -12.69
C TYR A 180 11.35 -19.68 -11.83
N THR A 181 11.94 -20.67 -12.50
CA THR A 181 12.89 -21.60 -11.91
C THR A 181 14.32 -21.05 -11.96
N SER A 182 15.24 -21.68 -11.23
CA SER A 182 16.66 -21.31 -11.28
C SER A 182 17.23 -21.47 -12.69
N GLU A 183 16.80 -22.51 -13.39
CA GLU A 183 17.23 -22.89 -14.73
C GLU A 183 16.80 -21.85 -15.78
N ASP A 184 15.60 -21.26 -15.62
CA ASP A 184 15.08 -20.24 -16.54
C ASP A 184 15.83 -18.91 -16.46
N LEU A 185 16.49 -18.67 -15.33
CA LEU A 185 17.10 -17.40 -15.00
C LEU A 185 18.61 -17.43 -15.23
N ILE A 186 19.30 -18.54 -14.95
CA ILE A 186 20.76 -18.62 -15.14
C ILE A 186 21.15 -18.36 -16.60
N GLY A 187 22.08 -17.43 -16.81
CA GLY A 187 22.53 -17.00 -18.14
C GLY A 187 21.60 -16.03 -18.86
N ARG A 188 20.43 -15.71 -18.28
CA ARG A 188 19.48 -14.74 -18.83
C ARG A 188 19.97 -13.31 -18.58
N GLN A 189 19.75 -12.44 -19.56
CA GLN A 189 19.99 -11.00 -19.42
C GLN A 189 18.72 -10.29 -18.97
N ILE A 190 18.85 -9.50 -17.92
CA ILE A 190 17.77 -8.80 -17.24
C ILE A 190 18.10 -7.32 -17.10
N ILE A 191 17.08 -6.50 -16.90
CA ILE A 191 17.25 -5.08 -16.59
C ILE A 191 17.21 -4.87 -15.09
N VAL A 192 18.20 -4.16 -14.54
CA VAL A 192 18.31 -3.87 -13.11
C VAL A 192 18.56 -2.39 -12.83
N VAL A 193 18.02 -1.91 -11.71
CA VAL A 193 18.39 -0.63 -11.11
C VAL A 193 19.56 -0.84 -10.15
N VAL A 194 20.67 -0.12 -10.34
CA VAL A 194 21.93 -0.38 -9.61
C VAL A 194 22.32 0.70 -8.60
N ASN A 195 21.67 1.87 -8.62
CA ASN A 195 21.94 2.98 -7.72
C ASN A 195 20.87 3.18 -6.62
N LEU A 196 20.06 2.15 -6.36
CA LEU A 196 19.18 2.12 -5.19
C LEU A 196 19.99 1.86 -3.92
N LYS A 197 19.49 2.38 -2.79
CA LYS A 197 20.07 2.07 -1.48
C LYS A 197 19.94 0.57 -1.23
N PRO A 198 21.00 -0.13 -0.77
CA PRO A 198 20.91 -1.54 -0.45
C PRO A 198 19.79 -1.82 0.57
N ALA A 199 18.96 -2.81 0.27
CA ALA A 199 17.84 -3.20 1.11
C ALA A 199 18.11 -4.56 1.76
N LYS A 200 17.89 -4.68 3.07
CA LYS A 200 18.04 -5.95 3.79
C LYS A 200 16.72 -6.70 3.80
N ILE A 201 16.63 -7.79 3.05
CA ILE A 201 15.44 -8.63 2.90
C ILE A 201 15.76 -10.00 3.50
N LEU A 202 15.09 -10.35 4.61
CA LEU A 202 15.28 -11.61 5.34
C LEU A 202 16.75 -11.94 5.67
N GLY A 203 17.53 -10.92 6.00
CA GLY A 203 18.95 -11.06 6.34
C GLY A 203 19.91 -10.95 5.16
N ILE A 204 19.43 -11.03 3.92
CA ILE A 204 20.22 -10.89 2.69
C ILE A 204 20.22 -9.41 2.27
N VAL A 205 21.38 -8.87 1.91
CA VAL A 205 21.49 -7.50 1.39
C VAL A 205 21.29 -7.53 -0.13
N SER A 206 20.20 -6.95 -0.61
CA SER A 206 19.91 -6.74 -2.03
C SER A 206 20.50 -5.40 -2.48
N GLN A 207 21.39 -5.43 -3.47
CA GLN A 207 22.11 -4.26 -3.99
C GLN A 207 21.58 -3.79 -5.35
N GLY A 208 20.32 -4.06 -5.61
CA GLY A 208 19.63 -3.68 -6.83
C GLY A 208 18.21 -4.21 -6.88
N MET A 209 17.50 -3.81 -7.93
CA MET A 209 16.12 -4.22 -8.21
C MET A 209 16.00 -4.62 -9.67
N MET A 210 15.49 -5.83 -9.93
CA MET A 210 15.15 -6.29 -11.28
C MET A 210 13.83 -5.65 -11.72
N LEU A 211 13.72 -5.28 -12.99
CA LEU A 211 12.48 -4.80 -13.57
C LEU A 211 11.65 -5.96 -14.13
N ALA A 212 10.35 -5.94 -13.83
CA ALA A 212 9.37 -6.87 -14.36
C ALA A 212 8.05 -6.14 -14.64
N ALA A 213 7.35 -6.53 -15.70
CA ALA A 213 5.95 -6.19 -15.90
C ALA A 213 5.10 -7.12 -15.02
N VAL A 214 4.03 -6.63 -14.40
CA VAL A 214 3.18 -7.46 -13.54
C VAL A 214 1.75 -7.41 -14.06
N GLU A 215 1.22 -8.54 -14.49
CA GLU A 215 -0.18 -8.69 -14.86
C GLU A 215 -0.85 -9.69 -13.91
N LYS A 216 -1.85 -9.26 -13.13
CA LYS A 216 -2.65 -10.16 -12.25
C LYS A 216 -1.80 -11.12 -11.41
N ASN A 217 -0.73 -10.61 -10.81
CA ASN A 217 0.26 -11.37 -10.02
C ASN A 217 1.20 -12.31 -10.79
N ASP A 218 1.30 -12.16 -12.11
CA ASP A 218 2.30 -12.81 -12.94
C ASP A 218 3.42 -11.82 -13.33
N PRO A 219 4.58 -11.82 -12.62
CA PRO A 219 5.73 -11.03 -13.01
C PRO A 219 6.41 -11.59 -14.27
N VAL A 220 6.48 -10.78 -15.32
CA VAL A 220 7.24 -11.04 -16.54
C VAL A 220 8.52 -10.21 -16.53
N VAL A 221 9.68 -10.87 -16.43
CA VAL A 221 10.98 -10.19 -16.33
C VAL A 221 11.30 -9.39 -17.59
N ALA A 222 11.67 -8.11 -17.42
CA ALA A 222 12.08 -7.24 -18.50
C ALA A 222 13.47 -7.65 -19.02
N THR A 223 13.56 -7.86 -20.33
CA THR A 223 14.77 -8.34 -21.03
C THR A 223 14.98 -7.56 -22.33
N LEU A 224 16.13 -7.75 -22.97
CA LEU A 224 16.46 -7.15 -24.27
C LEU A 224 16.21 -8.14 -25.40
N ASP A 225 15.92 -7.62 -26.59
CA ASP A 225 15.76 -8.39 -27.82
C ASP A 225 17.07 -9.03 -28.29
N LYS A 226 18.21 -8.41 -27.94
CA LYS A 226 19.56 -8.85 -28.30
C LYS A 226 20.48 -8.91 -27.09
N LYS A 227 21.44 -9.83 -27.14
CA LYS A 227 22.50 -9.91 -26.13
C LYS A 227 23.44 -8.71 -26.24
N VAL A 228 23.73 -8.10 -25.10
CA VAL A 228 24.69 -6.99 -24.98
C VAL A 228 25.72 -7.29 -23.90
N LYS A 229 26.75 -6.44 -23.78
CA LYS A 229 27.75 -6.60 -22.72
C LYS A 229 27.11 -6.39 -21.34
N PRO A 230 27.40 -7.26 -20.35
CA PRO A 230 27.00 -7.01 -18.95
C PRO A 230 27.46 -5.63 -18.49
N GLY A 231 26.58 -4.91 -17.79
CA GLY A 231 26.85 -3.55 -17.31
C GLY A 231 26.53 -2.43 -18.28
N ALA A 232 26.05 -2.73 -19.49
CA ALA A 232 25.63 -1.71 -20.45
C ALA A 232 24.53 -0.81 -19.84
N PRO A 233 24.67 0.53 -19.89
CA PRO A 233 23.67 1.45 -19.36
C PRO A 233 22.46 1.54 -20.29
N ILE A 234 21.28 1.68 -19.69
CA ILE A 234 20.01 1.92 -20.39
C ILE A 234 19.71 3.41 -20.34
N ARG A 235 19.20 3.95 -21.45
CA ARG A 235 18.94 5.38 -21.67
C ARG A 235 17.60 5.57 -22.35
#